data_AF-A0A349YQA4-F1
#
_entry.id   AF-A0A349YQA4-F1
#
_cell.length_a   1.000
_cell.length_b   1.000
_cell.length_c   1.000
_cell.angle_alpha   90.00
_cell.angle_beta   90.00
_cell.angle_gamma   90.00
#
_symmetry.space_group_name_H-M   'P 1'
#
loop_
_entity.id
_entity.type
_entity.pdbx_description
1 polymer ?
#
loop_
_entity_poly.entity_id
_entity_poly.type
_entity_poly.pdbx_seq_one_letter_code
_entity_poly.pdbx_strand_id
1 'polypeptide(L)'
;MMKRLFASVLVSTMTFTTVALQMCFAEKSQPQIEQTKITSGNCGPKGSESSVTWSLDDAGTLTISGTGNMENYEASRVPWYDKKKEIKSVVINDGVTSIGDYAFENCTNLTSVTIPESVTSIGAYAFGITNLTSITIPNSVTSIGDLAFVSCQRLKSINIPNKVTSIGNYTFESCTSLSSITIPEGVTSIGEEAFMNCNGLTSIIIPNSVTSIGKYAFKNCTSLTSITIPDSVTSIGNQAFDNCTSISSITLITGKKLSNLLKKNGSYEDRVLTVCKIAFFSIAAFLIAKSAFNNPQSCMDTLFNVISILSWTNLIKFIIVRTAYEIDRHK
;
A
#
# COMPACT_ATOMS: atom_id res chain seq x y z
N MET A 1 -87.96 -25.52 15.29
CA MET A 1 -86.82 -25.77 14.37
C MET A 1 -86.34 -24.52 13.61
N MET A 2 -87.10 -23.41 13.58
CA MET A 2 -86.76 -22.21 12.78
C MET A 2 -85.97 -21.11 13.53
N LYS A 3 -85.69 -21.26 14.84
CA LYS A 3 -84.85 -20.31 15.63
C LYS A 3 -83.35 -20.65 15.65
N ARG A 4 -82.95 -21.86 15.21
CA ARG A 4 -81.53 -22.26 15.12
C ARG A 4 -80.89 -22.00 13.75
N LEU A 5 -81.68 -21.79 12.69
CA LEU A 5 -81.14 -21.41 11.37
C LEU A 5 -80.75 -19.92 11.30
N PHE A 6 -81.45 -19.02 11.99
CA PHE A 6 -81.13 -17.58 11.93
C PHE A 6 -79.82 -17.22 12.65
N ALA A 7 -79.47 -17.88 13.75
CA ALA A 7 -78.20 -17.64 14.44
C ALA A 7 -76.98 -18.17 13.64
N SER A 8 -77.14 -19.28 12.90
CA SER A 8 -76.08 -19.84 12.07
C SER A 8 -75.79 -19.00 10.82
N VAL A 9 -76.81 -18.38 10.23
CA VAL A 9 -76.66 -17.53 9.04
C VAL A 9 -76.12 -16.14 9.42
N LEU A 10 -76.49 -15.59 10.59
CA LEU A 10 -75.99 -14.28 11.06
C LEU A 10 -74.52 -14.32 11.50
N VAL A 11 -74.07 -15.42 12.11
CA VAL A 11 -72.64 -15.61 12.49
C VAL A 11 -71.78 -15.85 11.24
N SER A 12 -72.33 -16.51 10.21
CA SER A 12 -71.62 -16.72 8.94
C SER A 12 -71.47 -15.42 8.12
N THR A 13 -72.44 -14.51 8.13
CA THR A 13 -72.33 -13.25 7.35
C THR A 13 -71.55 -12.16 8.07
N MET A 14 -71.57 -12.13 9.42
CA MET A 14 -70.70 -11.24 10.21
C MET A 14 -69.22 -11.65 10.14
N THR A 15 -68.91 -12.94 10.03
CA THR A 15 -67.52 -13.42 9.86
C THR A 15 -67.01 -13.17 8.44
N PHE A 16 -67.85 -13.31 7.41
CA PHE A 16 -67.45 -12.97 6.03
C PHE A 16 -67.20 -11.47 5.82
N THR A 17 -67.97 -10.58 6.46
CA THR A 17 -67.75 -9.13 6.33
C THR A 17 -66.54 -8.64 7.13
N THR A 18 -66.25 -9.24 8.30
CA THR A 18 -65.03 -8.92 9.06
C THR A 18 -63.78 -9.50 8.40
N VAL A 19 -63.84 -10.72 7.84
CA VAL A 19 -62.72 -11.28 7.07
C VAL A 19 -62.48 -10.49 5.78
N ALA A 20 -63.53 -10.06 5.07
CA ALA A 20 -63.36 -9.21 3.88
C ALA A 20 -62.78 -7.83 4.21
N LEU A 21 -63.17 -7.20 5.32
CA LEU A 21 -62.54 -5.94 5.77
C LEU A 21 -61.08 -6.17 6.17
N GLN A 22 -60.78 -7.28 6.87
CA GLN A 22 -59.43 -7.59 7.36
C GLN A 22 -58.48 -8.02 6.22
N MET A 23 -59.01 -8.60 5.14
CA MET A 23 -58.27 -8.84 3.89
C MET A 23 -58.04 -7.54 3.09
N CYS A 24 -59.00 -6.61 3.12
CA CYS A 24 -58.82 -5.28 2.49
C CYS A 24 -57.78 -4.39 3.20
N PHE A 25 -57.53 -4.62 4.50
CA PHE A 25 -56.49 -3.93 5.27
C PHE A 25 -55.12 -4.64 5.25
N ALA A 26 -55.05 -5.92 4.86
CA ALA A 26 -53.80 -6.68 4.79
C ALA A 26 -53.02 -6.47 3.47
N GLU A 27 -53.66 -5.96 2.41
CA GLU A 27 -53.00 -5.68 1.12
C GLU A 27 -52.22 -4.35 1.08
N LYS A 28 -52.34 -3.48 2.10
CA LYS A 28 -51.63 -2.18 2.15
C LYS A 28 -50.36 -2.15 3.01
N SER A 29 -49.93 -3.30 3.53
CA SER A 29 -48.74 -3.41 4.38
C SER A 29 -47.82 -4.58 3.98
N GLN A 30 -47.82 -4.97 2.71
CA GLN A 30 -46.58 -5.54 2.16
C GLN A 30 -45.56 -4.41 2.10
N PRO A 31 -44.35 -4.56 2.67
CA PRO A 31 -43.28 -3.63 2.37
C PRO A 31 -43.14 -3.66 0.84
N GLN A 32 -43.45 -2.53 0.19
CA GLN A 32 -43.04 -2.32 -1.19
C GLN A 32 -41.55 -2.62 -1.18
N ILE A 33 -41.12 -3.65 -1.91
CA ILE A 33 -39.70 -3.85 -2.17
C ILE A 33 -39.31 -2.57 -2.90
N GLU A 34 -38.73 -1.61 -2.19
CA GLU A 34 -38.14 -0.42 -2.79
C GLU A 34 -37.18 -0.95 -3.85
N GLN A 35 -37.56 -0.82 -5.12
CA GLN A 35 -36.69 -1.17 -6.22
C GLN A 35 -35.45 -0.31 -6.05
N THR A 36 -34.36 -0.95 -5.65
CA THR A 36 -33.06 -0.31 -5.57
C THR A 36 -32.82 0.30 -6.94
N LYS A 37 -32.64 1.61 -7.02
CA LYS A 37 -32.36 2.26 -8.30
C LYS A 37 -30.97 1.81 -8.70
N ILE A 38 -30.96 0.93 -9.69
CA ILE A 38 -29.75 0.31 -10.20
C ILE A 38 -29.39 1.03 -11.50
N THR A 39 -28.18 1.57 -11.55
CA THR A 39 -27.54 1.96 -12.82
C THR A 39 -26.59 0.84 -13.23
N SER A 40 -26.49 0.52 -14.52
CA SER A 40 -25.70 -0.62 -14.98
C SER A 40 -25.20 -0.43 -16.42
N GLY A 41 -24.24 -1.26 -16.82
CA GLY A 41 -23.71 -1.27 -18.18
C GLY A 41 -22.58 -2.27 -18.38
N ASN A 42 -21.91 -2.19 -19.52
CA ASN A 42 -20.76 -3.04 -19.84
C ASN A 42 -19.45 -2.41 -19.32
N CYS A 43 -18.55 -3.26 -18.83
CA CYS A 43 -17.21 -2.87 -18.37
C CYS A 43 -16.11 -3.88 -18.78
N GLY A 44 -16.43 -4.77 -19.75
CA GLY A 44 -15.46 -5.61 -20.45
C GLY A 44 -15.01 -4.99 -21.78
N PRO A 45 -13.83 -5.39 -22.31
CA PRO A 45 -13.27 -4.83 -23.52
C PRO A 45 -14.14 -5.09 -24.76
N LYS A 46 -14.37 -4.03 -25.53
CA LYS A 46 -15.20 -4.08 -26.75
C LYS A 46 -14.65 -5.08 -27.78
N GLY A 47 -15.53 -5.89 -28.36
CA GLY A 47 -15.17 -6.85 -29.41
C GLY A 47 -14.40 -8.07 -28.92
N SER A 48 -14.34 -8.31 -27.61
CA SER A 48 -13.76 -9.51 -27.00
C SER A 48 -14.85 -10.51 -26.56
N GLU A 49 -14.44 -11.72 -26.18
CA GLU A 49 -15.32 -12.70 -25.52
C GLU A 49 -15.70 -12.31 -24.09
N SER A 50 -15.12 -11.22 -23.55
CA SER A 50 -15.45 -10.74 -22.21
C SER A 50 -16.88 -10.22 -22.16
N SER A 51 -17.65 -10.73 -21.20
CA SER A 51 -19.04 -10.35 -20.95
C SER A 51 -19.19 -9.55 -19.66
N VAL A 52 -18.12 -8.90 -19.20
CA VAL A 52 -18.10 -8.24 -17.89
C VAL A 52 -19.00 -7.00 -17.89
N THR A 53 -19.86 -6.93 -16.89
CA THR A 53 -20.86 -5.88 -16.67
C THR A 53 -20.73 -5.30 -15.27
N TRP A 54 -21.28 -4.10 -15.06
CA TRP A 54 -21.34 -3.46 -13.76
C TRP A 54 -22.76 -3.06 -13.41
N SER A 55 -23.04 -2.97 -12.11
CA SER A 55 -24.24 -2.35 -11.56
C SER A 55 -23.92 -1.58 -10.29
N LEU A 56 -24.51 -0.40 -10.11
CA LEU A 56 -24.41 0.41 -8.89
C LEU A 56 -25.80 0.59 -8.29
N ASP A 57 -25.94 0.20 -7.03
CA ASP A 57 -27.15 0.38 -6.23
C ASP A 57 -27.17 1.72 -5.46
N ASP A 58 -28.32 2.08 -4.90
CA ASP A 58 -28.47 3.31 -4.09
C ASP A 58 -27.70 3.29 -2.76
N ALA A 59 -27.29 2.11 -2.29
CA ALA A 59 -26.44 2.02 -1.10
C ALA A 59 -25.01 2.48 -1.38
N GLY A 60 -24.59 2.47 -2.66
CA GLY A 60 -23.25 2.79 -3.11
C GLY A 60 -22.39 1.55 -3.37
N THR A 61 -22.99 0.38 -3.57
CA THR A 61 -22.29 -0.87 -3.90
C THR A 61 -22.15 -0.99 -5.42
N LEU A 62 -20.92 -0.88 -5.91
CA LEU A 62 -20.59 -1.18 -7.30
C LEU A 62 -20.28 -2.68 -7.43
N THR A 63 -21.15 -3.40 -8.13
CA THR A 63 -20.98 -4.84 -8.40
C THR A 63 -20.45 -5.04 -9.81
N ILE A 64 -19.37 -5.80 -9.96
CA ILE A 64 -18.79 -6.22 -11.24
C ILE A 64 -19.07 -7.72 -11.41
N SER A 65 -19.69 -8.10 -12.53
CA SER A 65 -20.15 -9.47 -12.81
C SER A 65 -19.87 -9.88 -14.24
N GLY A 66 -19.94 -11.18 -14.53
CA GLY A 66 -19.74 -11.74 -15.87
C GLY A 66 -18.44 -12.52 -15.97
N THR A 67 -18.03 -12.82 -17.20
CA THR A 67 -16.84 -13.65 -17.45
C THR A 67 -15.81 -12.88 -18.25
N GLY A 68 -14.55 -12.96 -17.82
CA GLY A 68 -13.40 -12.40 -18.52
C GLY A 68 -12.84 -11.13 -17.88
N ASN A 69 -12.09 -10.39 -18.68
CA ASN A 69 -11.32 -9.23 -18.23
C ASN A 69 -12.20 -7.98 -18.14
N MET A 70 -11.96 -7.13 -17.15
CA MET A 70 -12.36 -5.72 -17.24
C MET A 70 -11.56 -5.02 -18.34
N GLU A 71 -12.14 -3.99 -18.97
CA GLU A 71 -11.41 -3.13 -19.92
C GLU A 71 -10.30 -2.35 -19.18
N ASN A 72 -9.14 -2.17 -19.81
CA ASN A 72 -8.13 -1.24 -19.31
C ASN A 72 -8.54 0.18 -19.70
N TYR A 73 -8.91 0.98 -18.71
CA TYR A 73 -9.44 2.32 -18.94
C TYR A 73 -8.33 3.36 -19.01
N GLU A 74 -8.71 4.56 -19.45
CA GLU A 74 -8.03 5.79 -19.05
C GLU A 74 -8.84 6.41 -17.90
N ALA A 75 -8.22 7.23 -17.04
CA ALA A 75 -8.81 7.76 -15.80
C ALA A 75 -10.27 8.29 -15.91
N SER A 76 -10.61 8.94 -17.04
CA SER A 76 -11.92 9.55 -17.31
C SER A 76 -12.91 8.66 -18.08
N ARG A 77 -12.50 7.44 -18.45
CA ARG A 77 -13.25 6.56 -19.37
C ARG A 77 -13.94 5.38 -18.69
N VAL A 78 -13.87 5.28 -17.36
CA VAL A 78 -14.59 4.24 -16.62
C VAL A 78 -16.11 4.44 -16.72
N PRO A 79 -16.92 3.38 -16.86
CA PRO A 79 -18.37 3.51 -17.04
C PRO A 79 -19.12 4.22 -15.89
N TRP A 80 -18.54 4.23 -14.70
CA TRP A 80 -19.08 4.87 -13.49
C TRP A 80 -18.37 6.19 -13.14
N TYR A 81 -17.76 6.87 -14.12
CA TYR A 81 -16.97 8.09 -13.88
C TYR A 81 -17.73 9.16 -13.08
N ASP A 82 -18.95 9.51 -13.52
CA ASP A 82 -19.80 10.49 -12.85
C ASP A 82 -20.35 10.01 -11.50
N LYS A 83 -20.09 8.75 -11.15
CA LYS A 83 -20.58 8.06 -9.96
C LYS A 83 -19.47 7.73 -8.95
N LYS A 84 -18.21 8.11 -9.21
CA LYS A 84 -17.06 7.83 -8.32
C LYS A 84 -17.27 8.26 -6.86
N LYS A 85 -18.05 9.32 -6.61
CA LYS A 85 -18.37 9.80 -5.25
C LYS A 85 -19.53 9.05 -4.58
N GLU A 86 -20.31 8.28 -5.33
CA GLU A 86 -21.41 7.46 -4.80
C GLU A 86 -20.90 6.07 -4.36
N ILE A 87 -19.78 5.60 -4.93
CA ILE A 87 -19.21 4.27 -4.66
C ILE A 87 -18.58 4.22 -3.27
N LYS A 88 -19.13 3.36 -2.40
CA LYS A 88 -18.68 3.09 -1.03
C LYS A 88 -18.05 1.71 -0.88
N SER A 89 -18.56 0.75 -1.65
CA SER A 89 -18.09 -0.64 -1.69
C SER A 89 -18.01 -1.14 -3.12
N VAL A 90 -17.08 -2.04 -3.39
CA VAL A 90 -16.96 -2.76 -4.65
C VAL A 90 -17.06 -4.27 -4.38
N VAL A 91 -17.88 -4.96 -5.16
CA VAL A 91 -17.98 -6.42 -5.16
C VAL A 91 -17.65 -6.93 -6.55
N ILE A 92 -16.58 -7.69 -6.69
CA ILE A 92 -16.23 -8.36 -7.93
C ILE A 92 -16.67 -9.82 -7.78
N ASN A 93 -17.51 -10.29 -8.69
CA ASN A 93 -18.04 -11.66 -8.66
C ASN A 93 -17.12 -12.63 -9.42
N ASP A 94 -17.20 -13.90 -9.04
CA ASP A 94 -16.50 -15.00 -9.72
C ASP A 94 -16.74 -14.96 -11.24
N GLY A 95 -15.69 -15.28 -11.99
CA GLY A 95 -15.69 -15.25 -13.46
C GLY A 95 -14.97 -14.03 -14.03
N VAL A 96 -14.86 -12.95 -13.26
CA VAL A 96 -14.01 -11.80 -13.62
C VAL A 96 -12.55 -12.19 -13.40
N THR A 97 -11.71 -12.02 -14.43
CA THR A 97 -10.32 -12.52 -14.45
C THR A 97 -9.26 -11.45 -14.28
N SER A 98 -9.60 -10.18 -14.47
CA SER A 98 -8.70 -9.04 -14.25
C SER A 98 -9.44 -7.79 -13.81
N ILE A 99 -8.76 -6.96 -13.03
CA ILE A 99 -9.18 -5.58 -12.73
C ILE A 99 -8.43 -4.65 -13.66
N GLY A 100 -9.16 -3.87 -14.45
CA GLY A 100 -8.59 -3.00 -15.47
C GLY A 100 -7.88 -1.78 -14.90
N ASP A 101 -7.02 -1.19 -15.73
CA ASP A 101 -6.34 0.08 -15.40
C ASP A 101 -7.37 1.16 -15.03
N TYR A 102 -7.05 1.97 -14.01
CA TYR A 102 -7.87 3.08 -13.50
C TYR A 102 -9.29 2.73 -13.00
N ALA A 103 -9.65 1.44 -12.92
CA ALA A 103 -11.03 1.00 -12.66
C ALA A 103 -11.70 1.70 -11.47
N PHE A 104 -11.03 1.75 -10.32
CA PHE A 104 -11.56 2.35 -9.09
C PHE A 104 -10.74 3.55 -8.62
N GLU A 105 -9.91 4.12 -9.51
CA GLU A 105 -9.11 5.30 -9.19
C GLU A 105 -10.02 6.46 -8.76
N ASN A 106 -9.63 7.19 -7.71
CA ASN A 106 -10.32 8.37 -7.20
C ASN A 106 -11.78 8.10 -6.74
N CYS A 107 -12.12 6.85 -6.44
CA CYS A 107 -13.33 6.50 -5.70
C CYS A 107 -13.12 6.83 -4.21
N THR A 108 -13.14 8.12 -3.87
CA THR A 108 -12.73 8.61 -2.54
C THR A 108 -13.67 8.20 -1.40
N ASN A 109 -14.83 7.62 -1.68
CA ASN A 109 -15.72 7.07 -0.66
C ASN A 109 -15.59 5.54 -0.54
N LEU A 110 -14.78 4.90 -1.38
CA LEU A 110 -14.55 3.46 -1.39
C LEU A 110 -13.76 3.05 -0.14
N THR A 111 -14.37 2.18 0.66
CA THR A 111 -13.80 1.69 1.93
C THR A 111 -13.68 0.17 1.99
N SER A 112 -14.38 -0.57 1.11
CA SER A 112 -14.35 -2.03 1.06
C SER A 112 -14.38 -2.54 -0.37
N VAL A 113 -13.55 -3.54 -0.67
CA VAL A 113 -13.50 -4.23 -1.96
C VAL A 113 -13.46 -5.73 -1.71
N THR A 114 -14.32 -6.48 -2.39
CA THR A 114 -14.27 -7.95 -2.45
C THR A 114 -13.73 -8.37 -3.80
N ILE A 115 -12.63 -9.15 -3.81
CA ILE A 115 -11.97 -9.66 -5.01
C ILE A 115 -12.00 -11.20 -4.98
N PRO A 116 -12.53 -11.88 -6.01
CA PRO A 116 -12.63 -13.33 -6.06
C PRO A 116 -11.33 -13.99 -6.51
N GLU A 117 -11.16 -15.28 -6.24
CA GLU A 117 -10.00 -16.08 -6.66
C GLU A 117 -9.90 -16.30 -8.18
N SER A 118 -10.90 -15.89 -8.96
CA SER A 118 -10.80 -15.87 -10.42
C SER A 118 -9.91 -14.74 -10.95
N VAL A 119 -9.65 -13.69 -10.14
CA VAL A 119 -8.85 -12.54 -10.56
C VAL A 119 -7.37 -12.87 -10.52
N THR A 120 -6.70 -12.70 -11.67
CA THR A 120 -5.26 -13.00 -11.84
C THR A 120 -4.39 -11.76 -11.96
N SER A 121 -4.97 -10.58 -12.23
CA SER A 121 -4.21 -9.34 -12.39
C SER A 121 -4.98 -8.10 -11.94
N ILE A 122 -4.22 -7.13 -11.42
CA ILE A 122 -4.70 -5.80 -11.04
C ILE A 122 -3.95 -4.77 -11.89
N GLY A 123 -4.69 -3.95 -12.64
CA GLY A 123 -4.16 -2.93 -13.53
C GLY A 123 -3.51 -1.74 -12.83
N ALA A 124 -2.85 -0.90 -13.62
CA ALA A 124 -2.24 0.34 -13.16
C ALA A 124 -3.31 1.30 -12.63
N TYR A 125 -3.00 2.05 -11.57
CA TYR A 125 -3.93 2.98 -10.90
C TYR A 125 -5.25 2.35 -10.39
N ALA A 126 -5.45 1.03 -10.45
CA ALA A 126 -6.75 0.39 -10.26
C ALA A 126 -7.46 0.79 -8.96
N PHE A 127 -6.74 0.99 -7.86
CA PHE A 127 -7.25 1.44 -6.56
C PHE A 127 -6.61 2.75 -6.07
N GLY A 128 -5.99 3.52 -6.97
CA GLY A 128 -5.32 4.77 -6.62
C GLY A 128 -6.29 5.82 -6.05
N ILE A 129 -5.83 6.62 -5.08
CA ILE A 129 -6.59 7.74 -4.50
C ILE A 129 -7.93 7.27 -3.89
N THR A 130 -7.93 6.11 -3.23
CA THR A 130 -9.09 5.55 -2.51
C THR A 130 -8.93 5.69 -0.99
N ASN A 131 -10.03 5.51 -0.26
CA ASN A 131 -10.07 5.56 1.20
C ASN A 131 -10.09 4.16 1.85
N LEU A 132 -9.58 3.16 1.14
CA LEU A 132 -9.45 1.80 1.65
C LEU A 132 -8.63 1.78 2.94
N THR A 133 -9.12 1.08 3.95
CA THR A 133 -8.41 0.87 5.21
C THR A 133 -7.63 -0.45 5.22
N SER A 134 -8.14 -1.43 4.49
CA SER A 134 -7.56 -2.75 4.24
C SER A 134 -8.07 -3.28 2.91
N ILE A 135 -7.30 -4.14 2.26
CA ILE A 135 -7.74 -4.89 1.08
C ILE A 135 -7.11 -6.29 1.14
N THR A 136 -7.90 -7.30 0.76
CA THR A 136 -7.40 -8.68 0.60
C THR A 136 -7.21 -8.94 -0.88
N ILE A 137 -5.97 -9.15 -1.30
CA ILE A 137 -5.65 -9.57 -2.67
C ILE A 137 -5.59 -11.10 -2.70
N PRO A 138 -6.34 -11.78 -3.59
CA PRO A 138 -6.37 -13.23 -3.64
C PRO A 138 -5.03 -13.82 -4.15
N ASN A 139 -4.75 -15.07 -3.78
CA ASN A 139 -3.47 -15.74 -4.08
C ASN A 139 -3.31 -16.11 -5.57
N SER A 140 -4.41 -16.06 -6.32
CA SER A 140 -4.48 -16.16 -7.77
C SER A 140 -3.80 -14.99 -8.50
N VAL A 141 -3.68 -13.81 -7.88
CA VAL A 141 -3.09 -12.63 -8.51
C VAL A 141 -1.58 -12.82 -8.71
N THR A 142 -1.14 -12.67 -9.96
CA THR A 142 0.26 -12.79 -10.38
C THR A 142 0.91 -11.45 -10.70
N SER A 143 0.13 -10.39 -10.93
CA SER A 143 0.64 -9.06 -11.28
C SER A 143 -0.20 -7.93 -10.69
N ILE A 144 0.49 -6.92 -10.16
CA ILE A 144 -0.07 -5.66 -9.68
C ILE A 144 0.61 -4.55 -10.49
N GLY A 145 -0.18 -3.74 -11.20
CA GLY A 145 0.33 -2.67 -12.06
C GLY A 145 0.92 -1.50 -11.28
N ASP A 146 1.70 -0.69 -11.99
CA ASP A 146 2.26 0.56 -11.45
C ASP A 146 1.15 1.44 -10.90
N LEU A 147 1.41 2.14 -9.80
CA LEU A 147 0.46 3.06 -9.16
C LEU A 147 -0.83 2.41 -8.66
N ALA A 148 -0.96 1.07 -8.66
CA ALA A 148 -2.22 0.40 -8.33
C ALA A 148 -2.84 0.81 -6.98
N PHE A 149 -2.03 1.16 -5.99
CA PHE A 149 -2.46 1.64 -4.68
C PHE A 149 -1.90 3.03 -4.34
N VAL A 150 -1.53 3.84 -5.34
CA VAL A 150 -1.00 5.19 -5.11
C VAL A 150 -1.97 6.02 -4.28
N SER A 151 -1.46 6.77 -3.29
CA SER A 151 -2.24 7.65 -2.44
C SER A 151 -3.44 7.01 -1.74
N CYS A 152 -3.36 5.70 -1.41
CA CYS A 152 -4.32 5.05 -0.50
C CYS A 152 -4.01 5.46 0.95
N GLN A 153 -4.22 6.73 1.29
CA GLN A 153 -3.74 7.35 2.53
C GLN A 153 -4.27 6.70 3.81
N ARG A 154 -5.38 5.97 3.75
CA ARG A 154 -6.00 5.29 4.89
C ARG A 154 -5.62 3.81 5.01
N LEU A 155 -4.91 3.25 4.02
CA LEU A 155 -4.56 1.84 3.97
C LEU A 155 -3.54 1.53 5.07
N LYS A 156 -3.91 0.66 6.03
CA LYS A 156 -3.07 0.37 7.20
C LYS A 156 -2.11 -0.80 7.01
N SER A 157 -2.56 -1.79 6.24
CA SER A 157 -1.84 -2.99 5.91
C SER A 157 -2.37 -3.57 4.59
N ILE A 158 -1.49 -4.29 3.89
CA ILE A 158 -1.81 -5.04 2.67
C ILE A 158 -0.90 -6.26 2.60
N ASN A 159 -1.44 -7.40 2.17
CA ASN A 159 -0.66 -8.58 1.89
C ASN A 159 -0.44 -8.70 0.38
N ILE A 160 0.81 -8.75 -0.06
CA ILE A 160 1.14 -8.99 -1.48
C ILE A 160 1.09 -10.51 -1.72
N PRO A 161 0.36 -11.00 -2.73
CA PRO A 161 0.29 -12.43 -3.05
C PRO A 161 1.65 -13.03 -3.41
N ASN A 162 1.87 -14.29 -3.04
CA ASN A 162 3.15 -14.99 -3.23
C ASN A 162 3.57 -15.15 -4.70
N LYS A 163 2.63 -15.06 -5.65
CA LYS A 163 2.92 -15.18 -7.09
C LYS A 163 3.35 -13.86 -7.74
N VAL A 164 3.28 -12.75 -7.02
CA VAL A 164 3.73 -11.44 -7.52
C VAL A 164 5.26 -11.40 -7.53
N THR A 165 5.83 -11.10 -8.69
CA THR A 165 7.29 -11.12 -8.90
C THR A 165 7.95 -9.75 -8.75
N SER A 166 7.18 -8.66 -8.71
CA SER A 166 7.71 -7.30 -8.60
C SER A 166 6.73 -6.38 -7.90
N ILE A 167 7.25 -5.44 -7.13
CA ILE A 167 6.50 -4.26 -6.70
C ILE A 167 6.78 -3.16 -7.71
N GLY A 168 5.76 -2.76 -8.48
CA GLY A 168 5.87 -1.79 -9.57
C GLY A 168 6.17 -0.37 -9.08
N ASN A 169 6.40 0.53 -10.04
CA ASN A 169 6.72 1.92 -9.73
C ASN A 169 5.52 2.60 -9.04
N TYR A 170 5.82 3.41 -8.03
CA TYR A 170 4.85 4.19 -7.24
C TYR A 170 3.69 3.36 -6.63
N THR A 171 3.78 2.02 -6.58
CA THR A 171 2.65 1.13 -6.25
C THR A 171 1.95 1.52 -4.94
N PHE A 172 2.72 1.87 -3.91
CA PHE A 172 2.24 2.31 -2.60
C PHE A 172 2.67 3.73 -2.26
N GLU A 173 3.04 4.53 -3.26
CA GLU A 173 3.47 5.91 -3.04
C GLU A 173 2.37 6.69 -2.31
N SER A 174 2.73 7.46 -1.28
CA SER A 174 1.82 8.25 -0.45
C SER A 174 0.73 7.46 0.30
N CYS A 175 0.93 6.16 0.54
CA CYS A 175 0.16 5.36 1.51
C CYS A 175 0.55 5.71 2.96
N THR A 176 0.20 6.92 3.41
CA THR A 176 0.71 7.50 4.66
C THR A 176 0.33 6.74 5.94
N SER A 177 -0.76 5.98 5.94
CA SER A 177 -1.16 5.12 7.08
C SER A 177 -0.59 3.70 7.05
N LEU A 178 0.14 3.32 5.99
CA LEU A 178 0.64 1.95 5.81
C LEU A 178 1.72 1.69 6.85
N SER A 179 1.36 0.91 7.88
CA SER A 179 2.21 0.70 9.07
C SER A 179 3.13 -0.51 8.96
N SER A 180 2.69 -1.50 8.19
CA SER A 180 3.39 -2.75 7.94
C SER A 180 3.02 -3.29 6.56
N ILE A 181 4.00 -3.92 5.90
CA ILE A 181 3.81 -4.66 4.67
C ILE A 181 4.77 -5.86 4.68
N THR A 182 4.28 -7.02 4.23
CA THR A 182 5.11 -8.20 4.01
C THR A 182 5.40 -8.32 2.52
N ILE A 183 6.69 -8.32 2.15
CA ILE A 183 7.13 -8.58 0.78
C ILE A 183 7.38 -10.09 0.67
N PRO A 184 6.68 -10.83 -0.22
CA PRO A 184 6.87 -12.26 -0.35
C PRO A 184 8.18 -12.62 -1.06
N GLU A 185 8.71 -13.82 -0.78
CA GLU A 185 9.95 -14.37 -1.39
C GLU A 185 9.87 -14.58 -2.91
N GLY A 186 8.71 -14.33 -3.55
CA GLY A 186 8.57 -14.29 -5.00
C GLY A 186 9.06 -12.98 -5.62
N VAL A 187 9.15 -11.90 -4.85
CA VAL A 187 9.46 -10.56 -5.37
C VAL A 187 10.95 -10.41 -5.63
N THR A 188 11.32 -10.08 -6.87
CA THR A 188 12.71 -9.92 -7.31
C THR A 188 13.17 -8.46 -7.38
N SER A 189 12.23 -7.51 -7.41
CA SER A 189 12.53 -6.08 -7.55
C SER A 189 11.48 -5.19 -6.89
N ILE A 190 11.95 -4.05 -6.36
CA ILE A 190 11.13 -2.95 -5.84
C ILE A 190 11.34 -1.73 -6.73
N GLY A 191 10.26 -1.21 -7.32
CA GLY A 191 10.28 -0.13 -8.32
C GLY A 191 10.66 1.25 -7.78
N GLU A 192 10.75 2.22 -8.70
CA GLU A 192 10.95 3.63 -8.39
C GLU A 192 9.78 4.15 -7.55
N GLU A 193 10.09 4.90 -6.49
CA GLU A 193 9.10 5.55 -5.59
C GLU A 193 8.04 4.60 -4.99
N ALA A 194 8.26 3.28 -5.03
CA ALA A 194 7.27 2.26 -4.68
C ALA A 194 6.62 2.45 -3.29
N PHE A 195 7.37 2.97 -2.32
CA PHE A 195 6.93 3.29 -0.96
C PHE A 195 7.26 4.74 -0.58
N MET A 196 7.48 5.63 -1.55
CA MET A 196 7.76 7.04 -1.23
C MET A 196 6.59 7.63 -0.43
N ASN A 197 6.90 8.45 0.58
CA ASN A 197 5.92 9.07 1.50
C ASN A 197 5.04 8.07 2.30
N CYS A 198 5.44 6.80 2.45
CA CYS A 198 4.82 5.88 3.40
C CYS A 198 5.20 6.23 4.85
N ASN A 199 4.72 7.38 5.34
CA ASN A 199 5.16 7.93 6.62
C ASN A 199 4.85 7.03 7.81
N GLY A 200 3.77 6.24 7.77
CA GLY A 200 3.41 5.29 8.83
C GLY A 200 4.25 4.01 8.88
N LEU A 201 5.06 3.73 7.85
CA LEU A 201 5.78 2.46 7.75
C LEU A 201 6.91 2.42 8.78
N THR A 202 6.84 1.49 9.73
CA THR A 202 7.76 1.46 10.89
C THR A 202 8.94 0.51 10.72
N SER A 203 8.75 -0.58 9.99
CA SER A 203 9.77 -1.59 9.70
C SER A 203 9.48 -2.27 8.38
N ILE A 204 10.53 -2.73 7.70
CA ILE A 204 10.40 -3.55 6.50
C ILE A 204 11.52 -4.58 6.41
N ILE A 205 11.16 -5.79 5.99
CA ILE A 205 12.10 -6.89 5.71
C ILE A 205 12.11 -7.07 4.20
N ILE A 206 13.29 -6.88 3.60
CA ILE A 206 13.51 -7.17 2.18
C ILE A 206 13.88 -8.66 2.07
N PRO A 207 13.13 -9.48 1.31
CA PRO A 207 13.41 -10.91 1.20
C PRO A 207 14.63 -11.20 0.33
N ASN A 208 15.23 -12.38 0.50
CA ASN A 208 16.47 -12.80 -0.18
C ASN A 208 16.30 -12.96 -1.70
N SER A 209 15.07 -12.96 -2.20
CA SER A 209 14.75 -12.94 -3.62
C SER A 209 14.99 -11.59 -4.29
N VAL A 210 14.99 -10.48 -3.53
CA VAL A 210 15.11 -9.13 -4.11
C VAL A 210 16.54 -8.88 -4.55
N THR A 211 16.68 -8.41 -5.79
CA THR A 211 17.98 -8.10 -6.41
C THR A 211 18.19 -6.61 -6.64
N SER A 212 17.10 -5.82 -6.69
CA SER A 212 17.14 -4.39 -6.95
C SER A 212 16.09 -3.60 -6.15
N ILE A 213 16.50 -2.42 -5.69
CA ILE A 213 15.65 -1.40 -5.05
C ILE A 213 15.72 -0.13 -5.90
N GLY A 214 14.58 0.41 -6.31
CA GLY A 214 14.48 1.55 -7.21
C GLY A 214 14.92 2.89 -6.62
N LYS A 215 15.03 3.89 -7.49
CA LYS A 215 15.26 5.29 -7.11
C LYS A 215 14.14 5.76 -6.20
N TYR A 216 14.46 6.50 -5.14
CA TYR A 216 13.47 7.03 -4.18
C TYR A 216 12.52 6.00 -3.54
N ALA A 217 12.80 4.69 -3.63
CA ALA A 217 11.83 3.64 -3.28
C ALA A 217 11.19 3.80 -1.90
N PHE A 218 11.92 4.30 -0.90
CA PHE A 218 11.46 4.55 0.47
C PHE A 218 11.63 6.03 0.89
N LYS A 219 11.78 6.95 -0.07
CA LYS A 219 11.98 8.38 0.22
C LYS A 219 10.88 8.91 1.14
N ASN A 220 11.25 9.71 2.14
CA ASN A 220 10.35 10.28 3.15
C ASN A 220 9.57 9.22 3.99
N CYS A 221 10.02 7.96 4.10
CA CYS A 221 9.47 7.04 5.10
C CYS A 221 9.93 7.44 6.51
N THR A 222 9.34 8.50 7.06
CA THR A 222 9.84 9.19 8.26
C THR A 222 9.65 8.41 9.55
N SER A 223 8.71 7.45 9.65
CA SER A 223 8.60 6.54 10.80
C SER A 223 9.38 5.23 10.63
N LEU A 224 10.09 5.02 9.52
CA LEU A 224 10.84 3.79 9.29
C LEU A 224 12.03 3.73 10.26
N THR A 225 11.96 2.83 11.25
CA THR A 225 12.97 2.72 12.32
C THR A 225 14.04 1.68 12.02
N SER A 226 13.66 0.63 11.28
CA SER A 226 14.51 -0.51 10.96
C SER A 226 14.21 -1.04 9.56
N ILE A 227 15.28 -1.46 8.88
CA ILE A 227 15.20 -2.16 7.61
C ILE A 227 16.26 -3.26 7.58
N THR A 228 15.86 -4.42 7.06
CA THR A 228 16.78 -5.54 6.77
C THR A 228 16.97 -5.66 5.27
N ILE A 229 18.21 -5.52 4.81
CA ILE A 229 18.58 -5.64 3.38
C ILE A 229 19.50 -6.88 3.23
N PRO A 230 19.09 -7.88 2.42
CA PRO A 230 19.87 -9.09 2.20
C PRO A 230 20.99 -8.91 1.16
N ASP A 231 21.95 -9.84 1.17
CA ASP A 231 23.10 -9.87 0.25
C ASP A 231 22.72 -10.04 -1.22
N SER A 232 21.50 -10.51 -1.49
CA SER A 232 20.95 -10.63 -2.83
C SER A 232 20.74 -9.28 -3.51
N VAL A 233 20.60 -8.19 -2.75
CA VAL A 233 20.41 -6.85 -3.29
C VAL A 233 21.72 -6.34 -3.89
N THR A 234 21.80 -6.32 -5.21
CA THR A 234 22.99 -5.90 -5.97
C THR A 234 22.91 -4.45 -6.47
N SER A 235 21.72 -3.85 -6.44
CA SER A 235 21.45 -2.49 -6.90
C SER A 235 20.50 -1.76 -5.96
N ILE A 236 20.86 -0.55 -5.55
CA ILE A 236 20.02 0.37 -4.78
C ILE A 236 20.04 1.72 -5.51
N GLY A 237 18.87 2.17 -5.93
CA GLY A 237 18.69 3.39 -6.69
C GLY A 237 19.05 4.65 -5.90
N ASN A 238 19.32 5.73 -6.62
CA ASN A 238 19.66 7.01 -6.03
C ASN A 238 18.58 7.48 -5.05
N GLN A 239 19.00 7.95 -3.87
CA GLN A 239 18.11 8.51 -2.85
C GLN A 239 16.99 7.53 -2.39
N ALA A 240 17.19 6.21 -2.52
CA ALA A 240 16.20 5.21 -2.15
C ALA A 240 15.69 5.36 -0.70
N PHE A 241 16.52 5.82 0.23
CA PHE A 241 16.17 6.04 1.65
C PHE A 241 16.31 7.51 2.08
N ASP A 242 16.18 8.43 1.13
CA ASP A 242 16.30 9.87 1.41
C ASP A 242 15.20 10.34 2.37
N ASN A 243 15.53 11.22 3.32
CA ASN A 243 14.63 11.69 4.38
C ASN A 243 13.92 10.61 5.22
N CYS A 244 14.50 9.40 5.34
CA CYS A 244 14.07 8.41 6.33
C CYS A 244 14.65 8.75 7.71
N THR A 245 14.10 9.79 8.34
CA THR A 245 14.69 10.43 9.53
C THR A 245 14.71 9.57 10.80
N SER A 246 13.87 8.54 10.90
CA SER A 246 13.80 7.66 12.08
C SER A 246 14.68 6.39 11.98
N ILE A 247 15.38 6.17 10.85
CA ILE A 247 16.21 4.97 10.70
C ILE A 247 17.33 5.03 11.73
N SER A 248 17.27 4.12 12.70
CA SER A 248 18.26 3.98 13.76
C SER A 248 19.18 2.79 13.52
N SER A 249 18.74 1.82 12.73
CA SER A 249 19.48 0.62 12.37
C SER A 249 19.19 0.19 10.94
N ILE A 250 20.24 -0.17 10.22
CA ILE A 250 20.15 -0.88 8.94
C ILE A 250 20.87 -2.20 9.17
N THR A 251 20.13 -3.30 9.15
CA THR A 251 20.71 -4.64 9.26
C THR A 251 21.03 -5.11 7.86
N LEU A 252 22.32 -5.20 7.57
CA LEU A 252 22.79 -5.97 6.42
C LEU A 252 22.98 -7.41 6.89
N ILE A 253 22.37 -8.37 6.20
CA ILE A 253 22.65 -9.80 6.43
C ILE A 253 23.96 -10.14 5.70
N THR A 254 25.01 -9.36 5.93
CA THR A 254 26.27 -9.49 5.21
C THR A 254 27.35 -10.16 6.05
N GLY A 255 28.09 -11.08 5.42
CA GLY A 255 29.52 -11.30 5.68
C GLY A 255 30.44 -10.28 4.96
N LYS A 256 29.88 -9.37 4.15
CA LYS A 256 30.56 -8.33 3.37
C LYS A 256 30.30 -6.88 3.87
N LYS A 257 31.34 -6.05 3.87
CA LYS A 257 31.32 -4.67 4.39
C LYS A 257 30.39 -3.73 3.61
N LEU A 258 29.56 -2.99 4.35
CA LEU A 258 28.71 -1.86 3.94
C LEU A 258 29.39 -0.84 3.00
N SER A 259 30.72 -0.68 3.14
CA SER A 259 31.52 0.27 2.36
C SER A 259 31.62 -0.02 0.86
N ASN A 260 31.18 -1.18 0.39
CA ASN A 260 31.20 -1.53 -1.03
C ASN A 260 29.91 -1.15 -1.77
N LEU A 261 28.80 -0.92 -1.05
CA LEU A 261 27.52 -0.51 -1.64
C LEU A 261 27.43 1.01 -1.87
N LEU A 262 28.06 1.80 -1.00
CA LEU A 262 28.06 3.28 -1.11
C LEU A 262 28.97 3.80 -2.24
N LYS A 263 30.08 3.09 -2.55
CA LYS A 263 31.08 3.50 -3.54
C LYS A 263 30.60 3.56 -5.00
N LYS A 264 29.44 2.98 -5.34
CA LYS A 264 28.92 2.98 -6.72
C LYS A 264 28.02 4.18 -7.03
N ASN A 265 27.66 4.98 -6.03
CA ASN A 265 26.78 6.14 -6.18
C ASN A 265 27.63 7.43 -6.29
N GLY A 266 28.25 7.61 -7.47
CA GLY A 266 29.03 8.81 -7.77
C GLY A 266 28.22 10.11 -7.70
N SER A 267 28.92 11.18 -7.28
CA SER A 267 28.50 12.60 -7.25
C SER A 267 27.75 13.10 -5.99
N TYR A 268 28.37 12.96 -4.82
CA TYR A 268 28.53 14.02 -3.77
C TYR A 268 29.42 13.49 -2.63
N GLU A 269 29.41 12.17 -2.42
CA GLU A 269 30.24 11.47 -1.42
C GLU A 269 31.75 11.67 -1.64
N ASP A 270 32.23 11.86 -2.87
CA ASP A 270 33.67 12.08 -3.15
C ASP A 270 34.20 13.38 -2.54
N ARG A 271 33.35 14.40 -2.32
CA ARG A 271 33.75 15.65 -1.65
C ARG A 271 33.66 15.55 -0.13
N VAL A 272 32.66 14.83 0.38
CA VAL A 272 32.49 14.61 1.84
C VAL A 272 33.56 13.66 2.38
N LEU A 273 33.93 12.61 1.65
CA LEU A 273 34.97 11.68 2.04
C LEU A 273 36.37 12.33 2.03
N THR A 274 36.61 13.31 1.16
CA THR A 274 37.87 14.08 1.11
C THR A 274 38.00 15.04 2.30
N VAL A 275 36.91 15.71 2.69
CA VAL A 275 36.90 16.59 3.87
C VAL A 275 36.95 15.80 5.18
N CYS A 276 36.27 14.64 5.25
CA CYS A 276 36.37 13.74 6.41
C CYS A 276 37.77 13.12 6.54
N LYS A 277 38.45 12.79 5.44
CA LYS A 277 39.86 12.34 5.49
C LYS A 277 40.79 13.44 6.00
N ILE A 278 40.60 14.69 5.58
CA ILE A 278 41.40 15.83 6.06
C ILE A 278 41.16 16.07 7.56
N ALA A 279 39.91 16.02 8.04
CA ALA A 279 39.59 16.16 9.45
C ALA A 279 40.10 14.99 10.33
N PHE A 280 40.13 13.76 9.78
CA PHE A 280 40.65 12.57 10.48
C PHE A 280 42.18 12.63 10.65
N PHE A 281 42.91 13.16 9.66
CA PHE A 281 44.36 13.34 9.76
C PHE A 281 44.75 14.50 10.69
N SER A 282 43.96 15.58 10.77
CA SER A 282 44.24 16.71 11.67
C SER A 282 44.03 16.37 13.16
N ILE A 283 43.00 15.59 13.49
CA ILE A 283 42.69 15.21 14.89
C ILE A 283 43.62 14.08 15.37
N ALA A 284 43.95 13.11 14.51
CA ALA A 284 44.93 12.07 14.83
C ALA A 284 46.34 12.66 15.03
N ALA A 285 46.77 13.62 14.20
CA ALA A 285 48.05 14.30 14.37
C ALA A 285 48.13 15.12 15.68
N PHE A 286 47.01 15.76 16.09
CA PHE A 286 46.95 16.51 17.34
C PHE A 286 46.96 15.61 18.59
N LEU A 287 46.35 14.41 18.52
CA LEU A 287 46.35 13.44 19.62
C LEU A 287 47.68 12.66 19.73
N ILE A 288 48.34 12.35 18.61
CA ILE A 288 49.68 11.74 18.58
C ILE A 288 50.74 12.72 19.10
N ALA A 289 50.61 14.02 18.80
CA ALA A 289 51.50 15.06 19.34
C ALA A 289 51.36 15.24 20.86
N LYS A 290 50.19 14.92 21.44
CA LYS A 290 49.92 15.06 22.87
C LYS A 290 50.32 13.81 23.68
N SER A 291 50.33 12.62 23.06
CA SER A 291 50.72 11.36 23.71
C SER A 291 52.23 11.06 23.67
N ALA A 292 53.02 11.82 22.91
CA ALA A 292 54.47 11.66 22.82
C ALA A 292 55.24 11.97 24.12
N PHE A 293 54.55 12.34 25.21
CA PHE A 293 55.18 12.70 26.47
C PHE A 293 55.09 11.68 27.61
N ASN A 294 54.28 10.61 27.57
CA ASN A 294 54.24 9.63 28.67
C ASN A 294 53.74 8.23 28.24
N ASN A 295 54.68 7.31 28.03
CA ASN A 295 54.53 5.84 27.99
C ASN A 295 53.75 5.21 26.78
N PRO A 296 54.40 4.40 25.91
CA PRO A 296 53.79 3.79 24.71
C PRO A 296 52.68 2.75 24.97
N GLN A 297 52.69 2.05 26.11
CA GLN A 297 51.77 0.93 26.33
C GLN A 297 50.35 1.39 26.69
N SER A 298 50.21 2.52 27.40
CA SER A 298 48.89 3.11 27.72
C SER A 298 48.18 3.70 26.49
N CYS A 299 48.94 3.99 25.42
CA CYS A 299 48.43 4.56 24.18
C CYS A 299 47.58 3.55 23.42
N MET A 300 47.99 2.27 23.37
CA MET A 300 47.21 1.22 22.69
C MET A 300 45.92 0.86 23.44
N ASP A 301 45.95 0.83 24.77
CA ASP A 301 44.76 0.55 25.59
C ASP A 301 43.76 1.72 25.56
N THR A 302 44.25 2.96 25.49
CA THR A 302 43.40 4.16 25.32
C THR A 302 42.83 4.23 23.91
N LEU A 303 43.61 3.85 22.88
CA LEU A 303 43.14 3.80 21.50
C LEU A 303 42.04 2.74 21.33
N PHE A 304 42.18 1.56 21.93
CA PHE A 304 41.15 0.52 21.92
C PHE A 304 39.89 0.94 22.69
N ASN A 305 40.03 1.62 23.83
CA ASN A 305 38.89 2.13 24.60
C ASN A 305 38.19 3.31 23.91
N VAL A 306 38.93 4.18 23.21
CA VAL A 306 38.33 5.29 22.43
C VAL A 306 37.63 4.75 21.18
N ILE A 307 38.17 3.72 20.54
CA ILE A 307 37.51 3.03 19.41
C ILE A 307 36.26 2.27 19.88
N SER A 308 36.24 1.72 21.11
CA SER A 308 35.05 1.06 21.66
C SER A 308 33.96 2.03 22.14
N ILE A 309 34.35 3.19 22.69
CA ILE A 309 33.44 4.27 23.13
C ILE A 309 32.85 5.05 21.95
N LEU A 310 33.59 5.19 20.84
CA LEU A 310 33.12 5.79 19.58
C LEU A 310 32.34 4.79 18.70
N SER A 311 31.67 3.81 19.32
CA SER A 311 30.73 2.94 18.60
C SER A 311 29.68 3.82 17.90
N TRP A 312 29.84 3.93 16.57
CA TRP A 312 28.89 4.13 15.46
C TRP A 312 27.67 5.06 15.62
N THR A 313 27.06 5.12 16.80
CA THR A 313 25.96 6.02 17.20
C THR A 313 26.27 7.51 17.01
N ASN A 314 27.48 7.97 17.31
CA ASN A 314 27.85 9.39 17.16
C ASN A 314 28.22 9.77 15.72
N LEU A 315 28.76 8.84 14.93
CA LEU A 315 29.07 9.07 13.51
C LEU A 315 27.79 9.12 12.68
N ILE A 316 26.82 8.26 12.97
CA ILE A 316 25.48 8.26 12.34
C ILE A 316 24.69 9.51 12.75
N LYS A 317 24.71 9.90 14.02
CA LYS A 317 24.10 11.18 14.47
C LYS A 317 24.74 12.40 13.82
N PHE A 318 26.06 12.41 13.61
CA PHE A 318 26.76 13.53 12.98
C PHE A 318 26.45 13.65 11.48
N ILE A 319 26.32 12.52 10.78
CA ILE A 319 25.97 12.50 9.34
C ILE A 319 24.52 12.96 9.15
N ILE A 320 23.58 12.48 9.98
CA ILE A 320 22.14 12.82 9.89
C ILE A 320 21.87 14.29 10.28
N VAL A 321 22.51 14.81 11.33
CA VAL A 321 22.29 16.20 11.79
C VAL A 321 22.85 17.23 10.81
N ARG A 322 23.96 16.92 10.10
CA ARG A 322 24.53 17.87 9.12
C ARG A 322 23.79 17.91 7.78
N THR A 323 23.14 16.83 7.35
CA THR A 323 22.32 16.86 6.12
C THR A 323 21.06 17.71 6.31
N ALA A 324 20.51 17.76 7.52
CA ALA A 324 19.37 18.62 7.83
C ALA A 324 19.71 20.12 7.90
N TYR A 325 20.93 20.48 8.33
CA TYR A 325 21.31 21.89 8.52
C TYR A 325 21.65 22.64 7.22
N GLU A 326 22.11 21.95 6.17
CA GLU A 326 22.48 22.60 4.89
C GLU A 326 21.31 22.74 3.90
N ILE A 327 20.17 22.07 4.15
CA ILE A 327 18.94 22.22 3.34
C ILE A 327 18.20 23.52 3.66
N ASP A 328 18.39 24.09 4.86
CA ASP A 328 17.71 25.32 5.30
C ASP A 328 18.45 26.61 4.88
N ARG A 329 19.59 26.49 4.19
CA ARG A 329 20.40 27.65 3.76
C ARG A 329 20.27 28.02 2.28
N HIS A 330 19.47 27.29 1.51
CA HIS A 330 19.28 27.50 0.08
C HIS A 330 17.82 27.65 -0.36
N LYS A 331 16.96 28.20 0.51
CA LYS A 331 15.71 28.86 0.09
C LYS A 331 15.70 30.30 0.59
#